data_AF-A0AAV5DFJ2-F1
#
_entry.id   AF-A0AAV5DFJ2-F1
#
_cell.length_a   1.000
_cell.length_b   1.000
_cell.length_c   1.000
_cell.angle_alpha   90.00
_cell.angle_beta   90.00
_cell.angle_gamma   90.00
#
_symmetry.space_group_name_H-M   'P 1'
#
loop_
_entity.id
_entity.type
_entity.pdbx_description
1 polymer ?
#
loop_
_entity_poly.entity_id
_entity_poly.type
_entity_poly.pdbx_seq_one_letter_code
_entity_poly.pdbx_strand_id
1 'polypeptide(L)'
;MTRTENNSATYASSGNPCVDFFFQVVPDTAAERVTALLAAAWAQDPLTALKLACNLRGVRGTGKSDKEGFYAAALWMHEKHPKTLAGNVPALAEFSYLKDFPELLYRLIHGADVRKLAKDKAAAEKAVRKVNEARVAKTAG
;
A
#
# COMPACT_ATOMS: atom_id res chain seq x y z
N MET A 1 -17.25 8.16 17.84
CA MET A 1 -17.12 9.06 16.67
C MET A 1 -15.66 9.41 16.49
N THR A 2 -15.18 9.47 15.26
CA THR A 2 -13.82 9.93 14.89
C THR A 2 -13.94 11.10 13.92
N ARG A 3 -12.83 11.76 13.62
CA ARG A 3 -12.76 12.84 12.63
C ARG A 3 -12.06 12.36 11.37
N THR A 4 -12.54 12.79 10.22
CA THR A 4 -11.85 12.67 8.93
C THR A 4 -10.72 13.71 8.83
N GLU A 5 -9.90 13.62 7.79
CA GLU A 5 -8.80 14.57 7.54
C GLU A 5 -9.27 16.04 7.45
N ASN A 6 -10.51 16.27 6.99
CA ASN A 6 -11.14 17.59 6.96
C ASN A 6 -11.93 17.96 8.23
N ASN A 7 -11.66 17.30 9.37
CA ASN A 7 -12.32 17.51 10.67
C ASN A 7 -13.83 17.22 10.73
N SER A 8 -14.42 16.61 9.69
CA SER A 8 -15.82 16.21 9.72
C SER A 8 -16.05 15.02 10.67
N ALA A 9 -17.20 14.98 11.33
CA ALA A 9 -17.58 13.87 12.18
C ALA A 9 -17.90 12.63 11.33
N THR A 10 -17.32 11.49 11.69
CA THR A 10 -17.64 10.21 11.08
C THR A 10 -17.74 9.11 12.13
N TYR A 11 -18.37 7.99 11.75
CA TYR A 11 -18.38 6.79 12.56
C TYR A 11 -17.00 6.14 12.55
N ALA A 12 -16.55 5.66 13.72
CA ALA A 12 -15.26 4.99 13.85
C ALA A 12 -15.24 3.62 13.14
N SER A 13 -16.41 3.01 12.98
CA SER A 13 -16.67 1.74 12.30
C SER A 13 -18.13 1.70 11.87
N SER A 14 -18.40 0.98 10.79
CA SER A 14 -19.74 0.64 10.30
C SER A 14 -20.36 -0.57 11.01
N GLY A 15 -19.59 -1.27 11.86
CA GLY A 15 -19.97 -2.57 12.42
C GLY A 15 -19.75 -3.75 11.47
N ASN A 16 -19.33 -3.49 10.22
CA ASN A 16 -18.95 -4.52 9.26
C ASN A 16 -17.50 -4.27 8.79
N PRO A 17 -16.53 -5.14 9.17
CA PRO A 17 -15.13 -5.04 8.80
C PRO A 17 -14.86 -4.97 7.29
N CYS A 18 -15.68 -5.61 6.44
CA CYS A 18 -15.53 -5.51 4.99
C CYS A 18 -15.91 -4.11 4.48
N VAL A 19 -16.97 -3.53 5.04
CA VAL A 19 -17.37 -2.15 4.74
C VAL A 19 -16.32 -1.18 5.28
N ASP A 20 -15.80 -1.42 6.48
CA ASP A 20 -14.72 -0.62 7.06
C ASP A 20 -13.46 -0.66 6.19
N PHE A 21 -13.03 -1.84 5.73
CA PHE A 21 -11.90 -1.93 4.79
C PHE A 21 -12.18 -1.15 3.49
N PHE A 22 -13.41 -1.27 2.95
CA PHE A 22 -13.78 -0.57 1.73
C PHE A 22 -13.82 0.96 1.88
N PHE A 23 -14.21 1.52 3.02
CA PHE A 23 -14.28 2.99 3.17
C PHE A 23 -13.04 3.59 3.81
N GLN A 24 -12.35 2.87 4.69
CA GLN A 24 -11.26 3.43 5.49
C GLN A 24 -9.89 3.27 4.84
N VAL A 25 -9.71 2.35 3.89
CA VAL A 25 -8.49 2.30 3.09
C VAL A 25 -8.58 3.35 1.98
N VAL A 26 -7.87 4.45 2.17
CA VAL A 26 -7.78 5.60 1.27
C VAL A 26 -6.30 5.87 0.93
N PRO A 27 -5.98 6.74 -0.07
CA PRO A 27 -4.60 7.14 -0.32
C PRO A 27 -3.88 7.56 0.98
N ASP A 28 -2.62 7.17 1.09
CA ASP A 28 -1.75 7.43 2.26
C ASP A 28 -2.15 6.72 3.56
N THR A 29 -3.08 5.76 3.52
CA THR A 29 -3.34 4.86 4.66
C THR A 29 -2.08 4.04 4.96
N ALA A 30 -1.63 4.06 6.21
CA ALA A 30 -0.45 3.31 6.65
C ALA A 30 -0.61 1.79 6.41
N ALA A 31 0.46 1.11 6.02
CA ALA A 31 0.43 -0.31 5.66
C ALA A 31 -0.08 -1.19 6.83
N GLU A 32 0.28 -0.85 8.07
CA GLU A 32 -0.18 -1.51 9.28
C GLU A 32 -1.70 -1.37 9.43
N ARG A 33 -2.25 -0.22 9.07
CA ARG A 33 -3.70 0.00 9.12
C ARG A 33 -4.41 -0.80 8.01
N VAL A 34 -3.86 -0.82 6.80
CA VAL A 34 -4.39 -1.64 5.70
C VAL A 34 -4.45 -3.11 6.10
N THR A 35 -3.34 -3.65 6.62
CA THR A 35 -3.26 -5.06 7.02
C THR A 35 -4.14 -5.41 8.21
N ALA A 36 -4.29 -4.51 9.19
CA ALA A 36 -5.22 -4.70 10.30
C ALA A 36 -6.69 -4.72 9.84
N LEU A 37 -7.09 -3.80 8.96
CA LEU A 37 -8.43 -3.78 8.37
C LEU A 37 -8.66 -5.04 7.52
N LEU A 38 -7.66 -5.47 6.76
CA LEU A 38 -7.75 -6.67 5.92
C LEU A 38 -7.94 -7.92 6.79
N ALA A 39 -7.16 -8.06 7.86
CA ALA A 39 -7.28 -9.17 8.78
C ALA A 39 -8.68 -9.25 9.41
N ALA A 40 -9.25 -8.10 9.81
CA ALA A 40 -10.60 -8.03 10.35
C ALA A 40 -11.66 -8.40 9.29
N ALA A 41 -11.55 -7.87 8.07
CA ALA A 41 -12.42 -8.23 6.96
C ALA A 41 -12.33 -9.72 6.63
N TRP A 42 -11.12 -10.28 6.62
CA TRP A 42 -10.86 -11.67 6.32
C TRP A 42 -11.43 -12.62 7.37
N ALA A 43 -11.34 -12.25 8.65
CA ALA A 43 -11.93 -13.04 9.74
C ALA A 43 -13.46 -13.11 9.62
N GLN A 44 -14.10 -12.10 9.03
CA GLN A 44 -15.55 -12.08 8.81
C GLN A 44 -15.96 -12.76 7.51
N ASP A 45 -15.35 -12.40 6.38
CA ASP A 45 -15.65 -12.96 5.06
C ASP A 45 -14.37 -12.95 4.19
N PRO A 46 -13.63 -14.07 4.16
CA PRO A 46 -12.40 -14.20 3.38
C PRO A 46 -12.56 -13.90 1.88
N LEU A 47 -13.69 -14.28 1.28
CA LEU A 47 -13.92 -14.10 -0.16
C LEU A 47 -14.14 -12.63 -0.48
N THR A 48 -14.95 -11.95 0.32
CA THR A 48 -15.16 -10.50 0.17
C THR A 48 -13.87 -9.73 0.48
N ALA A 49 -13.13 -10.11 1.52
CA ALA A 49 -11.85 -9.50 1.86
C ALA A 49 -10.83 -9.63 0.71
N LEU A 50 -10.73 -10.80 0.07
CA LEU A 50 -9.89 -11.01 -1.10
C LEU A 50 -10.30 -10.10 -2.27
N LYS A 51 -11.60 -10.03 -2.58
CA LYS A 51 -12.12 -9.14 -3.63
C LYS A 51 -11.81 -7.67 -3.34
N LEU A 52 -11.91 -7.26 -2.07
CA LEU A 52 -11.59 -5.90 -1.63
C LEU A 52 -10.09 -5.60 -1.70
N ALA A 53 -9.23 -6.55 -1.35
CA ALA A 53 -7.78 -6.41 -1.54
C ALA A 53 -7.44 -6.24 -3.04
N CYS A 54 -8.09 -7.01 -3.92
CA CYS A 54 -7.97 -6.85 -5.36
C CYS A 54 -8.51 -5.49 -5.85
N ASN A 55 -9.63 -5.03 -5.29
CA ASN A 55 -10.24 -3.72 -5.59
C ASN A 55 -9.26 -2.56 -5.33
N LEU A 56 -8.41 -2.64 -4.30
CA LEU A 56 -7.37 -1.61 -4.09
C LEU A 56 -6.58 -1.36 -5.36
N ARG A 57 -6.22 -2.41 -6.10
CA ARG A 57 -5.36 -2.28 -7.27
C ARG A 57 -6.07 -1.97 -8.58
N GLY A 58 -7.38 -2.19 -8.67
CA GLY A 58 -8.13 -2.04 -9.92
C GLY A 58 -7.90 -0.65 -10.53
N VAL A 59 -7.28 -0.61 -11.72
CA VAL A 59 -6.84 0.64 -12.39
C VAL A 59 -7.58 0.98 -13.66
N ARG A 60 -8.45 0.08 -14.13
CA ARG A 60 -9.24 0.25 -15.36
C ARG A 60 -10.70 0.58 -15.03
N GLY A 61 -10.92 1.48 -14.07
CA GLY A 61 -12.25 1.81 -13.55
C GLY A 61 -12.88 0.70 -12.67
N THR A 62 -12.12 -0.34 -12.34
CA THR A 62 -12.58 -1.51 -11.58
C THR A 62 -12.27 -1.43 -10.08
N GLY A 63 -11.61 -0.36 -9.63
CA GLY A 63 -11.16 -0.24 -8.25
C GLY A 63 -10.55 1.11 -7.91
N LYS A 64 -9.82 1.15 -6.80
CA LYS A 64 -9.32 2.40 -6.18
C LYS A 64 -8.01 2.93 -6.75
N SER A 65 -7.32 2.16 -7.60
CA SER A 65 -5.98 2.50 -8.11
C SER A 65 -4.94 2.77 -7.01
N ASP A 66 -5.16 2.27 -5.80
CA ASP A 66 -4.25 2.36 -4.66
C ASP A 66 -3.18 1.26 -4.74
N LYS A 67 -2.04 1.66 -5.28
CA LYS A 67 -0.89 0.78 -5.52
C LYS A 67 -0.21 0.35 -4.21
N GLU A 68 0.01 1.27 -3.26
CA GLU A 68 0.74 0.95 -2.02
C GLU A 68 -0.14 0.16 -1.05
N GLY A 69 -1.43 0.51 -0.94
CA GLY A 69 -2.39 -0.30 -0.19
C GLY A 69 -2.53 -1.72 -0.73
N PHE A 70 -2.54 -1.89 -2.06
CA PHE A 70 -2.51 -3.22 -2.67
C PHE A 70 -1.26 -4.02 -2.29
N TYR A 71 -0.06 -3.42 -2.36
CA TYR A 71 1.16 -4.15 -1.99
C TYR A 71 1.16 -4.54 -0.51
N ALA A 72 0.70 -3.67 0.39
CA ALA A 72 0.53 -4.02 1.80
C ALA A 72 -0.42 -5.22 1.99
N ALA A 73 -1.57 -5.20 1.32
CA ALA A 73 -2.54 -6.30 1.34
C ALA A 73 -1.97 -7.60 0.76
N ALA A 74 -1.26 -7.52 -0.37
CA ALA A 74 -0.65 -8.68 -1.03
C ALA A 74 0.47 -9.31 -0.20
N LEU A 75 1.31 -8.50 0.45
CA LEU A 75 2.36 -9.00 1.35
C LEU A 75 1.77 -9.67 2.59
N TRP A 76 0.69 -9.11 3.17
CA TRP A 76 -0.04 -9.76 4.24
C TRP A 76 -0.67 -11.09 3.80
N MET A 77 -1.26 -11.13 2.60
CA MET A 77 -1.79 -12.38 2.04
C MET A 77 -0.69 -13.41 1.79
N HIS A 78 0.49 -13.00 1.35
CA HIS A 78 1.64 -13.89 1.22
C HIS A 78 2.03 -14.50 2.59
N GLU A 79 2.05 -13.69 3.65
CA GLU A 79 2.39 -14.14 4.99
C GLU A 79 1.34 -15.08 5.60
N LYS A 80 0.05 -14.78 5.45
CA LYS A 80 -1.04 -15.51 6.13
C LYS A 80 -1.73 -16.56 5.25
N HIS A 81 -1.83 -16.31 3.95
CA HIS A 81 -2.61 -17.09 2.98
C HIS A 81 -1.87 -17.28 1.64
N PRO A 82 -0.61 -17.79 1.63
CA PRO A 82 0.23 -17.82 0.43
C PRO A 82 -0.38 -18.61 -0.73
N LYS A 83 -1.10 -19.70 -0.43
CA LYS A 83 -1.81 -20.50 -1.44
C LYS A 83 -2.94 -19.72 -2.11
N THR A 84 -3.67 -18.91 -1.35
CA THR A 84 -4.72 -18.04 -1.89
C THR A 84 -4.12 -17.00 -2.81
N LEU A 85 -3.03 -16.34 -2.40
CA LEU A 85 -2.34 -15.38 -3.25
C LEU A 85 -1.84 -16.03 -4.54
N ALA A 86 -1.15 -17.17 -4.44
CA ALA A 86 -0.62 -17.90 -5.59
C ALA A 86 -1.73 -18.36 -6.56
N GLY A 87 -2.83 -18.90 -6.03
CA GLY A 87 -3.97 -19.36 -6.83
C GLY A 87 -4.71 -18.24 -7.56
N ASN A 88 -4.60 -16.99 -7.08
CA ASN A 88 -5.26 -15.83 -7.67
C ASN A 88 -4.33 -14.98 -8.56
N VAL A 89 -3.07 -15.38 -8.76
CA VAL A 89 -2.12 -14.69 -9.66
C VAL A 89 -2.70 -14.43 -11.07
N PRO A 90 -3.42 -15.37 -11.72
CA PRO A 90 -4.05 -15.09 -13.01
C PRO A 90 -5.05 -13.94 -12.95
N ALA A 91 -5.89 -13.90 -11.91
CA ALA A 91 -6.84 -12.81 -11.71
C ALA A 91 -6.14 -11.47 -11.47
N LEU A 92 -5.05 -11.46 -10.69
CA LEU A 92 -4.23 -10.24 -10.49
C LEU A 92 -3.79 -9.65 -11.84
N ALA A 93 -3.41 -10.50 -12.81
CA ALA A 93 -2.92 -10.06 -14.10
C ALA A 93 -3.98 -9.34 -14.95
N GLU A 94 -5.26 -9.59 -14.70
CA GLU A 94 -6.37 -8.98 -15.45
C GLU A 94 -6.66 -7.55 -15.02
N PHE A 95 -6.65 -7.28 -13.71
CA PHE A 95 -7.03 -5.97 -13.17
C PHE A 95 -5.85 -5.08 -12.74
N SER A 96 -4.67 -5.66 -12.52
CA SER A 96 -3.45 -4.93 -12.17
C SER A 96 -2.66 -4.51 -13.43
N TYR A 97 -1.52 -3.88 -13.23
CA TYR A 97 -0.50 -3.79 -14.29
C TYR A 97 0.45 -4.96 -14.20
N LEU A 98 1.02 -5.35 -15.34
CA LEU A 98 2.08 -6.36 -15.41
C LEU A 98 3.27 -6.06 -14.48
N LYS A 99 3.60 -4.77 -14.28
CA LYS A 99 4.69 -4.32 -13.40
C LYS A 99 4.46 -4.58 -11.91
N ASP A 100 3.24 -4.93 -11.49
CA ASP A 100 2.94 -5.22 -10.09
C ASP A 100 3.56 -6.54 -9.62
N PHE A 101 3.67 -7.53 -10.50
CA PHE A 101 4.30 -8.81 -10.19
C PHE A 101 5.79 -8.69 -9.83
N PRO A 102 6.66 -8.12 -10.69
CA PRO A 102 8.06 -7.97 -10.35
C PRO A 102 8.26 -7.05 -9.13
N GLU A 103 7.40 -6.04 -8.94
CA GLU A 103 7.45 -5.19 -7.74
C GLU A 103 7.11 -5.98 -6.46
N LEU A 104 6.07 -6.83 -6.50
CA LEU A 104 5.69 -7.66 -5.35
C LEU A 104 6.81 -8.65 -5.00
N LEU A 105 7.39 -9.33 -6.01
CA LEU A 105 8.54 -10.23 -5.83
C LEU A 105 9.75 -9.49 -5.25
N TYR A 106 10.03 -8.28 -5.74
CA TYR A 106 11.12 -7.44 -5.24
C TYR A 106 10.94 -7.10 -3.76
N ARG A 107 9.71 -6.73 -3.33
CA ARG A 107 9.40 -6.44 -1.93
C ARG A 107 9.43 -7.69 -1.03
N LEU A 108 9.06 -8.86 -1.56
CA LEU A 108 9.18 -10.12 -0.83
C LEU A 108 10.64 -10.46 -0.50
N ILE A 109 11.57 -10.15 -1.42
CA ILE A 109 13.01 -10.45 -1.24
C ILE A 109 13.71 -9.37 -0.41
N HIS A 110 13.41 -8.09 -0.66
CA HIS A 110 14.17 -6.96 -0.08
C HIS A 110 13.44 -6.22 1.06
N GLY A 111 12.21 -6.62 1.39
CA GLY A 111 11.38 -5.99 2.41
C GLY A 111 10.32 -5.05 1.85
N ALA A 112 9.22 -4.89 2.59
CA ALA A 112 8.05 -4.10 2.19
C ALA A 112 8.40 -2.63 1.91
N ASP A 113 9.34 -2.07 2.68
CA ASP A 113 9.73 -0.65 2.63
C ASP A 113 10.92 -0.37 1.72
N VAL A 114 11.40 -1.35 0.93
CA VAL A 114 12.61 -1.20 0.11
C VAL A 114 12.58 0.04 -0.80
N ARG A 115 11.41 0.37 -1.36
CA ARG A 115 11.24 1.56 -2.21
C ARG A 115 11.29 2.86 -1.42
N LYS A 116 10.73 2.88 -0.22
CA LYS A 116 10.76 4.04 0.68
C LYS A 116 12.20 4.29 1.13
N LEU A 117 12.89 3.26 1.61
CA LEU A 117 14.29 3.35 2.02
C LEU A 117 15.20 3.84 0.89
N ALA A 118 15.03 3.33 -0.33
CA ALA A 118 15.80 3.77 -1.50
C ALA A 118 15.55 5.26 -1.83
N LYS A 119 14.29 5.71 -1.75
CA LYS A 119 13.91 7.10 -1.99
C LYS A 119 14.49 8.03 -0.93
N ASP A 120 14.41 7.65 0.34
CA ASP A 120 14.93 8.44 1.47
C ASP A 120 16.45 8.57 1.38
N LYS A 121 17.15 7.48 1.04
CA LYS A 121 18.60 7.49 0.79
C LYS A 121 18.98 8.45 -0.35
N ALA A 122 18.29 8.36 -1.50
CA ALA A 122 18.55 9.24 -2.63
C ALA A 122 18.27 10.72 -2.31
N ALA A 123 17.24 10.99 -1.51
CA ALA A 123 16.93 12.34 -1.04
C ALA A 123 18.03 12.89 -0.12
N ALA A 124 18.53 12.07 0.81
CA ALA A 124 19.63 12.44 1.69
C ALA A 124 20.92 12.72 0.91
N GLU A 125 21.30 11.86 -0.04
CA GLU A 125 22.48 12.05 -0.90
C GLU A 125 22.37 13.35 -1.73
N LYS A 126 21.18 13.64 -2.27
CA LYS A 126 20.92 14.88 -3.00
C LYS A 126 21.04 16.11 -2.10
N ALA A 127 20.58 16.04 -0.85
CA ALA A 127 20.71 17.13 0.10
C ALA A 127 22.19 17.39 0.44
N VAL A 128 22.98 16.34 0.71
CA VAL A 128 24.42 16.45 0.96
C VAL A 128 25.15 17.08 -0.23
N ARG A 129 24.83 16.64 -1.46
CA ARG A 129 25.42 17.20 -2.68
C ARG A 129 25.17 18.70 -2.80
N LYS A 130 23.92 19.15 -2.58
CA LYS A 130 23.57 20.58 -2.63
C LYS A 130 24.33 21.41 -1.59
N VAL A 131 24.49 20.89 -0.38
CA VAL A 131 25.26 21.56 0.69
C VAL A 131 26.73 21.70 0.28
N ASN A 132 27.32 20.65 -0.31
CA ASN A 132 28.70 20.70 -0.78
C ASN A 132 28.88 21.70 -1.92
N GLU A 133 27.99 21.70 -2.91
CA GLU A 133 28.01 22.66 -4.03
C GLU A 133 27.91 24.11 -3.54
N ALA A 134 27.02 24.39 -2.58
CA ALA A 134 26.88 25.72 -1.97
C ALA A 134 28.13 26.14 -1.18
N ARG A 135 28.78 25.22 -0.46
CA ARG A 135 30.01 25.49 0.28
C ARG A 135 31.18 25.81 -0.66
N VAL A 136 31.31 25.07 -1.77
CA VAL A 136 32.35 25.32 -2.78
C VAL A 136 32.13 26.70 -3.42
N ALA A 137 30.90 27.03 -3.82
CA ALA A 137 30.58 28.34 -4.41
C ALA A 137 30.91 29.51 -3.47
N LYS A 138 30.73 29.34 -2.15
CA LYS A 138 31.05 30.37 -1.15
C LYS A 138 32.55 30.51 -0.86
N THR A 139 33.35 29.50 -1.16
CA THR A 139 34.82 29.54 -0.94
C THR A 139 35.57 30.00 -2.19
N ALA A 140 34.90 30.04 -3.34
CA ALA A 140 35.46 30.44 -4.63
C ALA A 140 35.21 31.93 -4.99
N GLY A 141 34.55 32.70 -4.11
CA GLY A 141 34.37 34.15 -4.22
C GLY A 141 34.91 34.84 -2.98
#